data_AF-A0A7J5F4Y5-F1
#
_entry.id   AF-A0A7J5F4Y5-F1
#
_cell.length_a   1.000
_cell.length_b   1.000
_cell.length_c   1.000
_cell.angle_alpha   90.00
_cell.angle_beta   90.00
_cell.angle_gamma   90.00
#
_symmetry.space_group_name_H-M   'P 1'
#
loop_
_entity.id
_entity.type
_entity.pdbx_description
1 polymer ?
#
loop_
_entity_poly.entity_id
_entity_poly.type
_entity_poly.pdbx_seq_one_letter_code
_entity_poly.pdbx_strand_id
1 'polypeptide(L)'
;MYGAAMKPFTFLLVFAMLTTADAQFSQQLFDSYDSYRYPDISSRRFKHAELMTHLAALQTRLGGLATMEEAGRSAEGRSINLLRLGTGKTKVFLWSQMHGDEPTATMALLDLLHYIALRRETPEVKAILKQTTLLIIPMLNPDGAERFQRRTSQGIDMNRDALRLQTPEARVLKSVRDTYQPEIGFNLHDQDPRYSVGDTGGVAVISLLTPAYNTEKSDNAVRTRAKKVASALTVTLERFVKGHLAKYDDTFEPRAFGDNIQKWGTSVVLIESGGWKNDPEKMFIRKLNCVGLLSVFHAVADGSYEKFGTAPYEAIPMNTKNLYDIIIEKATVVFPDGRPPLVADIAINKEEVRQPDGTWWKGRVVDFGDLSVFSAHDVYSGLGKSIDASIVEMGDIVNVEELLEKIR
;
A
#
# COMPACT_ATOMS: atom_id res chain seq x y z
N MET A 1 -23.83 23.05 51.52
CA MET A 1 -24.22 22.93 50.09
C MET A 1 -23.04 22.37 49.32
N TYR A 2 -23.25 21.19 48.74
CA TYR A 2 -22.47 20.49 47.72
C TYR A 2 -20.93 20.45 47.80
N GLY A 3 -20.43 19.48 48.57
CA GLY A 3 -19.20 18.77 48.22
C GLY A 3 -19.55 17.58 47.33
N ALA A 4 -19.17 17.62 46.05
CA ALA A 4 -19.23 16.46 45.16
C ALA A 4 -17.82 15.92 44.98
N ALA A 5 -17.55 14.77 45.60
CA ALA A 5 -16.34 14.00 45.38
C ALA A 5 -16.32 13.48 43.94
N MET A 6 -15.36 13.93 43.13
CA MET A 6 -15.04 13.27 41.86
C MET A 6 -14.50 11.89 42.16
N LYS A 7 -15.29 10.86 41.83
CA LYS A 7 -14.79 9.49 41.75
C LYS A 7 -13.80 9.41 40.58
N PRO A 8 -12.64 8.73 40.73
CA PRO A 8 -11.80 8.42 39.59
C PRO A 8 -12.57 7.42 38.72
N PHE A 9 -13.02 7.86 37.55
CA PHE A 9 -13.45 6.96 36.49
C PHE A 9 -12.20 6.33 35.91
N THR A 10 -11.80 5.16 36.42
CA THR A 10 -10.82 4.32 35.77
C THR A 10 -11.47 3.79 34.49
N PHE A 11 -11.30 4.50 33.38
CA PHE A 11 -11.60 3.93 32.07
C PHE A 11 -10.59 2.80 31.85
N LEU A 12 -11.02 1.57 32.07
CA LEU A 12 -10.30 0.40 31.59
C LEU A 12 -10.41 0.46 30.05
N LEU A 13 -9.44 1.11 29.40
CA LEU A 13 -9.26 1.04 27.96
C LEU A 13 -8.89 -0.41 27.63
N VAL A 14 -9.90 -1.25 27.42
CA VAL A 14 -9.73 -2.56 26.81
C VAL A 14 -9.34 -2.29 25.36
N PHE A 15 -8.04 -2.18 25.10
CA PHE A 15 -7.54 -2.31 23.74
C PHE A 15 -7.96 -3.70 23.26
N ALA A 16 -8.82 -3.76 22.26
CA ALA A 16 -9.16 -5.00 21.59
C ALA A 16 -7.84 -5.59 21.04
N MET A 17 -7.38 -6.67 21.65
CA MET A 17 -6.24 -7.45 21.19
C MET A 17 -6.73 -8.52 20.21
N LEU A 18 -5.84 -8.94 19.30
CA LEU A 18 -6.08 -10.11 18.46
C LEU A 18 -6.48 -11.30 19.33
N THR A 19 -7.37 -12.14 18.81
CA THR A 19 -7.59 -13.44 19.43
C THR A 19 -6.31 -14.27 19.35
N THR A 20 -6.13 -15.26 20.23
CA THR A 20 -4.99 -16.17 20.16
C THR A 20 -4.91 -16.89 18.81
N ALA A 21 -6.06 -17.25 18.24
CA ALA A 21 -6.15 -17.89 16.93
C ALA A 21 -5.70 -16.96 15.80
N ASP A 22 -6.21 -15.73 15.75
CA ASP A 22 -5.78 -14.74 14.74
C ASP A 22 -4.30 -14.42 14.86
N ALA A 23 -3.81 -14.31 16.11
CA ALA A 23 -2.41 -14.01 16.35
C ALA A 23 -1.48 -15.15 15.91
N GLN A 24 -1.87 -16.40 16.13
CA GLN A 24 -1.14 -17.58 15.71
C GLN A 24 -1.16 -17.73 14.19
N PHE A 25 -2.33 -17.54 13.57
CA PHE A 25 -2.49 -17.64 12.13
C PHE A 25 -1.64 -16.62 11.38
N SER A 26 -1.68 -15.34 11.78
CA SER A 26 -0.89 -14.30 11.13
C SER A 26 0.62 -14.52 11.31
N GLN A 27 1.06 -15.04 12.47
CA GLN A 27 2.45 -15.39 12.70
C GLN A 27 2.89 -16.53 11.78
N GLN A 28 2.07 -17.59 11.68
CA GLN A 28 2.36 -18.72 10.80
C GLN A 28 2.43 -18.29 9.33
N LEU A 29 1.53 -17.42 8.88
CA LEU A 29 1.59 -16.83 7.55
C LEU A 29 2.92 -16.11 7.32
N PHE A 30 3.30 -15.23 8.26
CA PHE A 30 4.53 -14.46 8.13
C PHE A 30 5.79 -15.34 8.12
N ASP A 31 5.88 -16.31 9.02
CA ASP A 31 7.08 -17.16 9.17
C ASP A 31 7.21 -18.16 8.03
N SER A 32 6.09 -18.64 7.47
CA SER A 32 6.08 -19.63 6.40
C SER A 32 5.91 -19.04 5.00
N TYR A 33 5.99 -17.71 4.83
CA TYR A 33 5.73 -17.02 3.57
C TYR A 33 6.45 -17.61 2.35
N ASP A 34 7.74 -17.93 2.49
CA ASP A 34 8.54 -18.47 1.38
C ASP A 34 8.05 -19.85 0.91
N SER A 35 7.30 -20.58 1.74
CA SER A 35 6.71 -21.87 1.37
C SER A 35 5.48 -21.76 0.46
N TYR A 36 4.93 -20.55 0.28
CA TYR A 36 3.71 -20.33 -0.50
C TYR A 36 3.74 -19.08 -1.38
N ARG A 37 4.76 -18.23 -1.29
CA ARG A 37 4.98 -17.13 -2.24
C ARG A 37 4.91 -17.67 -3.67
N TYR A 38 4.21 -16.95 -4.55
CA TYR A 38 4.15 -17.30 -5.95
C TYR A 38 5.53 -17.06 -6.60
N PRO A 39 6.20 -18.10 -7.13
CA PRO A 39 7.62 -18.05 -7.45
C PRO A 39 7.95 -17.23 -8.70
N ASP A 40 7.05 -17.20 -9.68
CA ASP A 40 7.33 -16.72 -11.05
C ASP A 40 7.14 -15.20 -11.23
N ILE A 41 7.12 -14.44 -10.13
CA ILE A 41 7.15 -12.98 -10.15
C ILE A 41 8.29 -12.50 -9.26
N SER A 42 9.31 -11.95 -9.91
CA SER A 42 10.50 -11.37 -9.27
C SER A 42 10.65 -9.88 -9.53
N SER A 43 9.81 -9.27 -10.36
CA SER A 43 9.82 -7.84 -10.62
C SER A 43 8.44 -7.22 -10.52
N ARG A 44 8.40 -5.97 -10.06
CA ARG A 44 7.19 -5.13 -10.01
C ARG A 44 6.71 -4.67 -11.39
N ARG A 45 7.51 -4.84 -12.45
CA ARG A 45 7.20 -4.36 -13.83
C ARG A 45 6.63 -5.44 -14.75
N PHE A 46 5.96 -6.46 -14.20
CA PHE A 46 5.28 -7.48 -15.01
C PHE A 46 4.10 -6.85 -15.79
N LYS A 47 3.81 -7.43 -16.95
CA LYS A 47 2.82 -6.92 -17.91
C LYS A 47 1.49 -7.65 -17.82
N HIS A 48 0.48 -7.15 -18.52
CA HIS A 48 -0.85 -7.77 -18.55
C HIS A 48 -0.79 -9.21 -19.08
N ALA A 49 -0.07 -9.43 -20.18
CA ALA A 49 0.07 -10.77 -20.76
C ALA A 49 0.71 -11.77 -19.78
N GLU A 50 1.75 -11.34 -19.05
CA GLU A 50 2.41 -12.16 -18.04
C GLU A 50 1.47 -12.48 -16.87
N LEU A 51 0.73 -11.48 -16.37
CA LEU A 51 -0.30 -11.70 -15.35
C LEU A 51 -1.34 -12.74 -15.82
N MET A 52 -1.80 -12.67 -17.07
CA MET A 52 -2.78 -13.63 -17.60
C MET A 52 -2.24 -15.06 -17.65
N THR A 53 -0.97 -15.25 -17.98
CA THR A 53 -0.31 -16.57 -17.90
C THR A 53 -0.31 -17.09 -16.46
N HIS A 54 0.05 -16.24 -15.49
CA HIS A 54 0.08 -16.62 -14.07
C HIS A 54 -1.32 -16.93 -13.53
N LEU A 55 -2.33 -16.13 -13.88
CA LEU A 55 -3.72 -16.37 -13.49
C LEU A 55 -4.27 -17.67 -14.09
N ALA A 56 -3.92 -18.01 -15.34
CA ALA A 56 -4.32 -19.28 -15.94
C ALA A 56 -3.69 -20.50 -15.23
N ALA A 57 -2.41 -20.40 -14.85
CA ALA A 57 -1.73 -21.43 -14.07
C ALA A 57 -2.37 -21.60 -12.68
N LEU A 58 -2.66 -20.49 -11.99
CA LEU A 58 -3.34 -20.51 -10.69
C LEU A 58 -4.77 -21.03 -10.80
N GLN A 59 -5.52 -20.66 -11.83
CA GLN A 59 -6.87 -21.16 -12.08
C GLN A 59 -6.87 -22.69 -12.22
N THR A 60 -5.87 -23.25 -12.91
CA THR A 60 -5.70 -24.71 -13.01
C THR A 60 -5.45 -25.36 -11.65
N ARG A 61 -4.61 -24.75 -10.79
CA ARG A 61 -4.30 -25.26 -9.45
C ARG A 61 -5.48 -25.14 -8.48
N LEU A 62 -6.20 -24.02 -8.53
CA LEU A 62 -7.38 -23.76 -7.71
C LEU A 62 -8.53 -24.68 -8.10
N GLY A 63 -8.65 -25.02 -9.39
CA GLY A 63 -9.72 -25.87 -9.91
C GLY A 63 -11.08 -25.28 -9.55
N GLY A 64 -12.00 -26.11 -9.04
CA GLY A 64 -13.34 -25.67 -8.67
C GLY A 64 -13.45 -24.69 -7.50
N LEU A 65 -12.35 -24.31 -6.84
CA LEU A 65 -12.38 -23.28 -5.78
C LEU A 65 -12.45 -21.85 -6.31
N ALA A 66 -12.06 -21.64 -7.56
CA ALA A 66 -12.04 -20.34 -8.19
C ALA A 66 -12.76 -20.38 -9.53
N THR A 67 -13.48 -19.31 -9.83
CA THR A 67 -13.93 -19.02 -11.20
C THR A 67 -13.30 -17.72 -11.64
N MET A 68 -12.88 -17.66 -12.90
CA MET A 68 -12.35 -16.45 -13.52
C MET A 68 -13.22 -16.10 -14.72
N GLU A 69 -13.70 -14.85 -14.77
CA GLU A 69 -14.47 -14.32 -15.89
C GLU A 69 -13.89 -12.99 -16.36
N GLU A 70 -14.05 -12.67 -17.64
CA GLU A 70 -13.74 -11.35 -18.16
C GLU A 70 -14.87 -10.40 -17.76
N ALA A 71 -14.60 -9.49 -16.82
CA ALA A 71 -15.55 -8.49 -16.35
C ALA A 71 -15.70 -7.31 -17.34
N GLY A 72 -14.72 -7.14 -18.22
CA GLY A 72 -14.73 -6.18 -19.31
C GLY A 72 -13.34 -6.01 -19.93
N ARG A 73 -13.15 -4.91 -20.66
CA ARG A 73 -11.90 -4.60 -21.34
C ARG A 73 -11.47 -3.15 -21.11
N SER A 74 -10.17 -2.91 -21.14
CA SER A 74 -9.59 -1.57 -21.17
C SER A 74 -9.86 -0.85 -22.49
N ALA A 75 -9.49 0.42 -22.57
CA ALA A 75 -9.66 1.21 -23.79
C ALA A 75 -8.85 0.65 -24.99
N GLU A 76 -7.69 0.04 -24.76
CA GLU A 76 -6.91 -0.65 -25.80
C GLU A 76 -7.29 -2.14 -25.95
N GLY A 77 -8.38 -2.60 -25.31
CA GLY A 77 -8.96 -3.92 -25.54
C GLY A 77 -8.36 -5.07 -24.73
N ARG A 78 -7.51 -4.80 -23.72
CA ARG A 78 -6.97 -5.82 -22.81
C ARG A 78 -8.04 -6.26 -21.81
N SER A 79 -8.09 -7.55 -21.50
CA SER A 79 -9.10 -8.10 -20.59
C SER A 79 -8.90 -7.63 -19.15
N ILE A 80 -9.99 -7.28 -18.48
CA ILE A 80 -10.05 -7.04 -17.04
C ILE A 80 -10.82 -8.20 -16.45
N ASN A 81 -10.16 -8.99 -15.60
CA ASN A 81 -10.69 -10.27 -15.14
C ASN A 81 -11.12 -10.17 -13.68
N LEU A 82 -12.27 -10.76 -13.39
CA LEU A 82 -12.78 -10.94 -12.04
C LEU A 82 -12.59 -12.40 -11.64
N LEU A 83 -11.85 -12.63 -10.56
CA LEU A 83 -11.78 -13.92 -9.90
C LEU A 83 -12.78 -13.95 -8.76
N ARG A 84 -13.46 -15.09 -8.60
CA ARG A 84 -14.37 -15.36 -7.49
C ARG A 84 -13.95 -16.63 -6.77
N LEU A 85 -13.77 -16.55 -5.45
CA LEU A 85 -13.42 -17.69 -4.60
C LEU A 85 -14.35 -17.76 -3.38
N GLY A 86 -14.71 -18.96 -2.96
CA GLY A 86 -15.58 -19.18 -1.81
C GLY A 86 -17.07 -18.95 -2.10
N THR A 87 -17.90 -19.37 -1.15
CA THR A 87 -19.37 -19.44 -1.30
C THR A 87 -20.12 -18.80 -0.14
N GLY A 88 -19.39 -18.11 0.75
CA GLY A 88 -19.96 -17.51 1.93
C GLY A 88 -20.80 -16.26 1.68
N LYS A 89 -21.57 -15.87 2.68
CA LYS A 89 -22.49 -14.72 2.58
C LYS A 89 -21.75 -13.38 2.56
N THR A 90 -20.63 -13.29 3.30
CA THR A 90 -19.85 -12.05 3.40
C THR A 90 -19.00 -11.87 2.16
N LYS A 91 -19.42 -10.95 1.28
CA LYS A 91 -18.69 -10.64 0.05
C LYS A 91 -17.59 -9.64 0.34
N VAL A 92 -16.36 -9.99 -0.02
CA VAL A 92 -15.17 -9.14 0.14
C VAL A 92 -14.63 -8.82 -1.25
N PHE A 93 -14.52 -7.54 -1.59
CA PHE A 93 -14.08 -7.10 -2.90
C PHE A 93 -12.69 -6.47 -2.86
N LEU A 94 -11.80 -6.92 -3.72
CA LEU A 94 -10.42 -6.45 -3.82
C LEU A 94 -10.15 -5.99 -5.24
N TRP A 95 -9.53 -4.83 -5.39
CA TRP A 95 -9.03 -4.38 -6.67
C TRP A 95 -7.65 -3.75 -6.50
N SER A 96 -6.76 -4.05 -7.43
CA SER A 96 -5.40 -3.52 -7.48
C SER A 96 -5.08 -2.93 -8.84
N GLN A 97 -4.00 -2.15 -8.90
CA GLN A 97 -3.51 -1.50 -10.12
C GLN A 97 -4.60 -0.70 -10.86
N MET A 98 -5.41 0.08 -10.13
CA MET A 98 -6.20 1.12 -10.77
C MET A 98 -5.31 2.24 -11.33
N HIS A 99 -4.16 2.43 -10.70
CA HIS A 99 -3.00 3.08 -11.28
C HIS A 99 -2.02 2.01 -11.76
N GLY A 100 -1.54 2.14 -13.00
CA GLY A 100 -0.76 1.08 -13.65
C GLY A 100 0.66 0.89 -13.10
N ASP A 101 1.22 1.91 -12.46
CA ASP A 101 2.54 1.93 -11.83
C ASP A 101 2.53 1.44 -10.36
N GLU A 102 1.41 0.88 -9.88
CA GLU A 102 1.22 0.45 -8.48
C GLU A 102 1.03 -1.09 -8.36
N PRO A 103 2.03 -1.90 -8.72
CA PRO A 103 1.94 -3.36 -8.89
C PRO A 103 2.02 -4.19 -7.60
N THR A 104 2.38 -3.59 -6.45
CA THR A 104 2.80 -4.34 -5.26
C THR A 104 1.72 -5.29 -4.77
N ALA A 105 0.50 -4.77 -4.67
CA ALA A 105 -0.62 -5.56 -4.22
C ALA A 105 -1.06 -6.60 -5.24
N THR A 106 -0.90 -6.36 -6.54
CA THR A 106 -1.18 -7.38 -7.56
C THR A 106 -0.26 -8.60 -7.40
N MET A 107 1.03 -8.38 -7.09
CA MET A 107 1.94 -9.48 -6.75
C MET A 107 1.49 -10.22 -5.49
N ALA A 108 1.02 -9.49 -4.48
CA ALA A 108 0.53 -10.07 -3.23
C ALA A 108 -0.77 -10.88 -3.43
N LEU A 109 -1.65 -10.47 -4.36
CA LEU A 109 -2.85 -11.23 -4.71
C LEU A 109 -2.50 -12.58 -5.34
N LEU A 110 -1.43 -12.66 -6.13
CA LEU A 110 -0.96 -13.94 -6.67
C LEU A 110 -0.41 -14.86 -5.56
N ASP A 111 0.28 -14.31 -4.57
CA ASP A 111 0.69 -15.07 -3.36
C ASP A 111 -0.52 -15.58 -2.58
N LEU A 112 -1.54 -14.75 -2.42
CA LEU A 112 -2.77 -15.08 -1.74
C LEU A 112 -3.49 -16.24 -2.44
N LEU A 113 -3.64 -16.16 -3.76
CA LEU A 113 -4.24 -17.22 -4.58
C LEU A 113 -3.42 -18.52 -4.50
N HIS A 114 -2.09 -18.41 -4.53
CA HIS A 114 -1.20 -19.56 -4.40
C HIS A 114 -1.28 -20.20 -3.01
N TYR A 115 -1.35 -19.40 -1.94
CA TYR A 115 -1.57 -19.86 -0.58
C TYR A 115 -2.88 -20.66 -0.48
N ILE A 116 -3.99 -20.11 -0.98
CA ILE A 116 -5.29 -20.80 -0.98
C ILE A 116 -5.20 -22.12 -1.74
N ALA A 117 -4.54 -22.15 -2.91
CA ALA A 117 -4.37 -23.37 -3.68
C ALA A 117 -3.58 -24.45 -2.91
N LEU A 118 -2.48 -24.06 -2.25
CA LEU A 118 -1.59 -24.96 -1.52
C LEU A 118 -2.11 -25.38 -0.14
N ARG A 119 -2.96 -24.57 0.48
CA ARG A 119 -3.45 -24.75 1.86
C ARG A 119 -4.97 -24.95 1.94
N ARG A 120 -5.62 -25.29 0.82
CA ARG A 120 -7.08 -25.48 0.71
C ARG A 120 -7.70 -26.42 1.75
N GLU A 121 -6.91 -27.36 2.27
CA GLU A 121 -7.38 -28.34 3.25
C GLU A 121 -7.30 -27.87 4.71
N THR A 122 -6.60 -26.76 4.98
CA THR A 122 -6.45 -26.20 6.33
C THR A 122 -7.77 -25.65 6.87
N PRO A 123 -8.03 -25.74 8.19
CA PRO A 123 -9.23 -25.19 8.81
C PRO A 123 -9.47 -23.71 8.48
N GLU A 124 -8.41 -22.91 8.45
CA GLU A 124 -8.44 -21.47 8.25
C GLU A 124 -8.87 -21.14 6.82
N VAL A 125 -8.27 -21.77 5.81
CA VAL A 125 -8.67 -21.54 4.40
C VAL A 125 -10.09 -22.05 4.15
N LYS A 126 -10.48 -23.20 4.73
CA LYS A 126 -11.86 -23.69 4.65
C LYS A 126 -12.85 -22.72 5.28
N ALA A 127 -12.52 -22.15 6.43
CA ALA A 127 -13.35 -21.15 7.10
C ALA A 127 -13.50 -19.89 6.23
N ILE A 128 -12.38 -19.36 5.70
CA ILE A 128 -12.38 -18.21 4.78
C ILE A 128 -13.31 -18.47 3.60
N LEU A 129 -13.12 -19.58 2.88
CA LEU A 129 -13.90 -19.87 1.67
C LEU A 129 -15.37 -20.24 1.95
N LYS A 130 -15.68 -20.76 3.14
CA LYS A 130 -17.06 -21.09 3.53
C LYS A 130 -17.85 -19.87 4.02
N GLN A 131 -17.19 -18.91 4.65
CA GLN A 131 -17.84 -17.75 5.28
C GLN A 131 -17.77 -16.50 4.41
N THR A 132 -16.80 -16.44 3.50
CA THR A 132 -16.64 -15.32 2.57
C THR A 132 -16.79 -15.74 1.11
N THR A 133 -17.15 -14.77 0.27
CA THR A 133 -16.93 -14.82 -1.18
C THR A 133 -15.97 -13.70 -1.54
N LEU A 134 -14.75 -14.07 -1.93
CA LEU A 134 -13.73 -13.15 -2.38
C LEU A 134 -13.95 -12.83 -3.85
N LEU A 135 -14.03 -11.54 -4.16
CA LEU A 135 -14.14 -10.98 -5.51
C LEU A 135 -12.85 -10.19 -5.76
N ILE A 136 -12.06 -10.56 -6.77
CA ILE A 136 -10.71 -10.02 -6.95
C ILE A 136 -10.55 -9.55 -8.40
N ILE A 137 -10.23 -8.27 -8.59
CA ILE A 137 -9.71 -7.72 -9.85
C ILE A 137 -8.21 -7.46 -9.67
N PRO A 138 -7.32 -8.35 -10.16
CA PRO A 138 -5.88 -8.21 -9.94
C PRO A 138 -5.25 -7.05 -10.71
N MET A 139 -5.85 -6.58 -11.80
CA MET A 139 -5.31 -5.47 -12.59
C MET A 139 -6.45 -4.73 -13.26
N LEU A 140 -6.82 -3.58 -12.71
CA LEU A 140 -7.94 -2.77 -13.24
C LEU A 140 -7.53 -1.89 -14.42
N ASN A 141 -6.32 -1.35 -14.43
CA ASN A 141 -5.78 -0.50 -15.49
C ASN A 141 -4.62 -1.20 -16.23
N PRO A 142 -4.90 -2.26 -17.03
CA PRO A 142 -3.85 -3.00 -17.72
C PRO A 142 -3.11 -2.14 -18.75
N ASP A 143 -3.78 -1.14 -19.32
CA ASP A 143 -3.17 -0.19 -20.27
C ASP A 143 -2.13 0.71 -19.59
N GLY A 144 -2.39 1.17 -18.38
CA GLY A 144 -1.42 1.88 -17.56
C GLY A 144 -0.26 0.97 -17.15
N ALA A 145 -0.55 -0.28 -16.80
CA ALA A 145 0.46 -1.26 -16.38
C ALA A 145 1.48 -1.56 -17.48
N GLU A 146 1.05 -1.68 -18.74
CA GLU A 146 1.97 -1.86 -19.88
C GLU A 146 3.01 -0.76 -20.03
N ARG A 147 2.67 0.46 -19.60
CA ARG A 147 3.53 1.64 -19.66
C ARG A 147 4.16 1.99 -18.32
N PHE A 148 3.84 1.23 -17.26
CA PHE A 148 4.20 1.54 -15.89
C PHE A 148 3.88 3.00 -15.53
N GLN A 149 2.62 3.38 -15.71
CA GLN A 149 2.15 4.74 -15.47
C GLN A 149 0.85 4.75 -14.66
N ARG A 150 0.66 5.83 -13.90
CA ARG A 150 -0.54 6.05 -13.10
C ARG A 150 -1.84 6.09 -13.90
N ARG A 151 -1.87 6.83 -15.00
CA ARG A 151 -3.10 7.12 -15.75
C ARG A 151 -3.46 6.02 -16.74
N THR A 152 -4.72 5.97 -17.17
CA THR A 152 -5.16 5.10 -18.27
C THR A 152 -4.47 5.44 -19.58
N SER A 153 -4.63 4.61 -20.62
CA SER A 153 -4.21 4.93 -22.00
C SER A 153 -4.81 6.25 -22.52
N GLN A 154 -6.00 6.61 -22.03
CA GLN A 154 -6.69 7.86 -22.36
C GLN A 154 -6.24 9.06 -21.51
N GLY A 155 -5.21 8.89 -20.67
CA GLY A 155 -4.68 9.97 -19.84
C GLY A 155 -5.57 10.38 -18.67
N ILE A 156 -6.55 9.56 -18.27
CA ILE A 156 -7.43 9.84 -17.13
C ILE A 156 -6.85 9.19 -15.87
N ASP A 157 -6.84 9.92 -14.75
CA ASP A 157 -6.62 9.30 -13.44
C ASP A 157 -7.90 8.56 -13.06
N MET A 158 -7.82 7.22 -13.00
CA MET A 158 -8.95 6.35 -12.71
C MET A 158 -9.61 6.70 -11.37
N ASN A 159 -8.79 7.07 -10.38
CA ASN A 159 -9.25 7.42 -9.04
C ASN A 159 -9.75 8.89 -8.99
N ARG A 160 -10.10 9.47 -10.14
CA ARG A 160 -10.81 10.75 -10.30
C ARG A 160 -12.00 10.64 -11.25
N ASP A 161 -12.45 9.43 -11.56
CA ASP A 161 -13.51 9.15 -12.55
C ASP A 161 -14.77 8.49 -11.96
N ALA A 162 -14.90 8.40 -10.63
CA ALA A 162 -16.00 7.64 -10.00
C ALA A 162 -17.40 8.25 -10.21
N LEU A 163 -17.50 9.54 -10.54
CA LEU A 163 -18.79 10.22 -10.76
C LEU A 163 -19.31 10.08 -12.19
N ARG A 164 -18.41 10.14 -13.18
CA ARG A 164 -18.78 10.19 -14.61
C ARG A 164 -18.54 8.86 -15.32
N LEU A 165 -17.67 8.01 -14.79
CA LEU A 165 -17.34 6.70 -15.33
C LEU A 165 -16.95 6.79 -16.81
N GLN A 166 -16.10 7.77 -17.13
CA GLN A 166 -15.69 8.09 -18.49
C GLN A 166 -14.88 6.95 -19.12
N THR A 167 -13.99 6.32 -18.36
CA THR A 167 -13.16 5.22 -18.84
C THR A 167 -13.91 3.87 -18.80
N PRO A 168 -13.61 2.94 -19.72
CA PRO A 168 -14.20 1.60 -19.67
C PRO A 168 -13.83 0.84 -18.39
N GLU A 169 -12.61 1.02 -17.88
CA GLU A 169 -12.16 0.40 -16.63
C GLU A 169 -12.97 0.90 -15.42
N ALA A 170 -13.27 2.21 -15.35
CA ALA A 170 -14.12 2.79 -14.30
C ALA A 170 -15.52 2.18 -14.32
N ARG A 171 -16.10 1.98 -15.52
CA ARG A 171 -17.39 1.29 -15.68
C ARG A 171 -17.33 -0.17 -15.24
N VAL A 172 -16.24 -0.88 -15.53
CA VAL A 172 -16.04 -2.25 -15.05
C VAL A 172 -16.04 -2.30 -13.53
N LEU A 173 -15.23 -1.47 -12.86
CA LEU A 173 -15.17 -1.43 -11.39
C LEU A 173 -16.54 -1.15 -10.77
N LYS A 174 -17.26 -0.15 -11.31
CA LYS A 174 -18.62 0.19 -10.86
C LYS A 174 -19.60 -0.97 -11.06
N SER A 175 -19.57 -1.61 -12.22
CA SER A 175 -20.46 -2.72 -12.58
C SER A 175 -20.27 -3.91 -11.64
N VAL A 176 -19.02 -4.30 -11.38
CA VAL A 176 -18.72 -5.38 -10.42
C VAL A 176 -19.24 -5.02 -9.03
N ARG A 177 -18.94 -3.81 -8.54
CA ARG A 177 -19.42 -3.35 -7.24
C ARG A 177 -20.95 -3.40 -7.14
N ASP A 178 -21.67 -2.92 -8.14
CA ASP A 178 -23.14 -2.85 -8.13
C ASP A 178 -23.80 -4.22 -8.25
N THR A 179 -23.21 -5.10 -9.06
CA THR A 179 -23.68 -6.47 -9.27
C THR A 179 -23.58 -7.27 -7.99
N TYR A 180 -22.43 -7.20 -7.32
CA TYR A 180 -22.15 -8.05 -6.18
C TYR A 180 -22.50 -7.43 -4.83
N GLN A 181 -22.50 -6.10 -4.71
CA GLN A 181 -22.76 -5.35 -3.47
C GLN A 181 -21.93 -5.87 -2.29
N PRO A 182 -20.58 -5.83 -2.39
CA PRO A 182 -19.71 -6.36 -1.35
C PRO A 182 -19.85 -5.59 -0.04
N GLU A 183 -19.75 -6.31 1.08
CA GLU A 183 -19.86 -5.73 2.42
C GLU A 183 -18.56 -5.03 2.82
N ILE A 184 -17.42 -5.63 2.45
CA ILE A 184 -16.07 -5.13 2.72
C ILE A 184 -15.32 -4.98 1.40
N GLY A 185 -14.52 -3.92 1.29
CA GLY A 185 -13.70 -3.61 0.13
C GLY A 185 -12.25 -3.35 0.50
N PHE A 186 -11.30 -3.74 -0.36
CA PHE A 186 -9.90 -3.38 -0.26
C PHE A 186 -9.46 -2.65 -1.51
N ASN A 187 -9.13 -1.37 -1.35
CA ASN A 187 -8.53 -0.56 -2.41
C ASN A 187 -7.01 -0.64 -2.30
N LEU A 188 -6.35 -1.28 -3.26
CA LEU A 188 -4.95 -1.65 -3.13
C LEU A 188 -4.07 -0.78 -4.03
N HIS A 189 -3.20 0.00 -3.40
CA HIS A 189 -2.37 1.04 -4.03
C HIS A 189 -0.90 0.95 -3.61
N ASP A 190 -0.08 1.74 -4.29
CA ASP A 190 1.28 2.06 -3.88
C ASP A 190 1.40 3.57 -3.61
N GLN A 191 2.23 3.94 -2.65
CA GLN A 191 2.62 5.31 -2.39
C GLN A 191 4.12 5.53 -2.68
N ASP A 192 4.51 6.81 -2.68
CA ASP A 192 5.93 7.20 -2.76
C ASP A 192 6.75 6.52 -1.64
N PRO A 193 7.91 5.91 -1.94
CA PRO A 193 8.72 5.24 -0.92
C PRO A 193 9.34 6.18 0.12
N ARG A 194 9.21 7.50 -0.06
CA ARG A 194 9.72 8.55 0.83
C ARG A 194 8.63 9.15 1.73
N TYR A 195 7.56 8.41 1.95
CA TYR A 195 6.57 8.73 2.98
C TYR A 195 7.04 8.21 4.34
N SER A 196 6.81 8.99 5.40
CA SER A 196 7.17 8.69 6.79
C SER A 196 5.97 8.54 7.72
N VAL A 197 6.18 7.82 8.81
CA VAL A 197 5.21 7.69 9.92
C VAL A 197 5.29 8.94 10.80
N GLY A 198 4.36 9.87 10.60
CA GLY A 198 4.39 11.17 11.27
C GLY A 198 5.75 11.86 11.10
N ASP A 199 6.21 12.52 12.15
CA ASP A 199 7.53 13.19 12.15
C ASP A 199 8.62 12.31 12.78
N THR A 200 8.43 10.98 12.82
CA THR A 200 9.37 10.06 13.49
C THR A 200 10.65 9.78 12.69
N GLY A 201 10.66 10.11 11.39
CA GLY A 201 11.72 9.71 10.46
C GLY A 201 11.66 8.25 10.01
N GLY A 202 10.76 7.43 10.58
CA GLY A 202 10.54 6.05 10.13
C GLY A 202 9.77 5.99 8.82
N VAL A 203 10.19 5.14 7.88
CA VAL A 203 9.46 4.94 6.61
C VAL A 203 8.05 4.38 6.85
N ALA A 204 7.05 4.93 6.17
CA ALA A 204 5.70 4.37 6.12
C ALA A 204 5.65 3.22 5.11
N VAL A 205 5.72 1.99 5.62
CA VAL A 205 5.74 0.77 4.79
C VAL A 205 4.35 0.44 4.26
N ILE A 206 3.35 0.57 5.13
CA ILE A 206 1.94 0.44 4.80
C ILE A 206 1.21 1.65 5.38
N SER A 207 0.48 2.39 4.55
CA SER A 207 -0.49 3.38 5.04
C SER A 207 -1.92 2.88 4.87
N LEU A 208 -2.76 3.10 5.88
CA LEU A 208 -4.17 2.71 5.87
C LEU A 208 -5.07 3.93 5.75
N LEU A 209 -6.15 3.79 4.98
CA LEU A 209 -7.23 4.77 4.92
C LEU A 209 -8.58 4.10 4.94
N THR A 210 -9.49 4.58 5.78
CA THR A 210 -10.92 4.34 5.63
C THR A 210 -11.54 5.57 4.98
N PRO A 211 -11.85 5.56 3.67
CA PRO A 211 -12.25 6.74 2.93
C PRO A 211 -13.42 7.47 3.60
N ALA A 212 -13.43 8.80 3.50
CA ALA A 212 -14.60 9.57 3.88
C ALA A 212 -15.73 9.32 2.86
N TYR A 213 -16.99 9.52 3.27
CA TYR A 213 -18.14 9.49 2.34
C TYR A 213 -18.81 10.86 2.19
N ASN A 214 -18.33 11.85 2.96
CA ASN A 214 -18.78 13.24 2.98
C ASN A 214 -17.65 14.18 3.44
N THR A 215 -17.84 15.48 3.23
CA THR A 215 -16.91 16.55 3.62
C THR A 215 -16.65 16.62 5.13
N GLU A 216 -17.64 16.25 5.94
CA GLU A 216 -17.55 16.28 7.40
C GLU A 216 -16.75 15.11 7.97
N LYS A 217 -16.30 14.16 7.13
CA LYS A 217 -15.58 12.95 7.52
C LYS A 217 -16.33 12.19 8.64
N SER A 218 -17.66 12.13 8.53
CA SER A 218 -18.50 11.51 9.54
C SER A 218 -18.34 9.99 9.56
N ASP A 219 -18.72 9.34 10.67
CA ASP A 219 -18.76 7.89 10.78
C ASP A 219 -20.21 7.39 10.78
N ASN A 220 -20.56 6.63 9.75
CA ASN A 220 -21.79 5.82 9.72
C ASN A 220 -21.41 4.34 9.92
N ALA A 221 -22.41 3.44 9.97
CA ALA A 221 -22.16 2.01 10.15
C ALA A 221 -21.17 1.42 9.12
N VAL A 222 -21.19 1.89 7.87
CA VAL A 222 -20.30 1.42 6.79
C VAL A 222 -18.86 1.85 7.06
N ARG A 223 -18.62 3.12 7.41
CA ARG A 223 -17.26 3.62 7.69
C ARG A 223 -16.74 3.11 9.02
N THR A 224 -17.58 2.99 10.04
CA THR A 224 -17.23 2.35 11.30
C THR A 224 -16.81 0.89 11.08
N ARG A 225 -17.53 0.12 10.25
CA ARG A 225 -17.10 -1.26 9.90
C ARG A 225 -15.72 -1.25 9.25
N ALA A 226 -15.48 -0.35 8.29
CA ALA A 226 -14.17 -0.21 7.66
C ALA A 226 -13.07 0.09 8.69
N LYS A 227 -13.31 0.97 9.66
CA LYS A 227 -12.36 1.29 10.75
C LYS A 227 -12.08 0.11 11.68
N LYS A 228 -13.07 -0.76 11.92
CA LYS A 228 -12.85 -2.01 12.66
C LYS A 228 -11.97 -2.99 11.89
N VAL A 229 -12.23 -3.16 10.60
CA VAL A 229 -11.39 -3.98 9.70
C VAL A 229 -9.97 -3.41 9.64
N ALA A 230 -9.83 -2.10 9.47
CA ALA A 230 -8.54 -1.42 9.48
C ALA A 230 -7.83 -1.59 10.83
N SER A 231 -8.54 -1.54 11.96
CA SER A 231 -7.97 -1.78 13.29
C SER A 231 -7.44 -3.21 13.46
N ALA A 232 -8.16 -4.21 12.95
CA ALA A 232 -7.68 -5.58 12.91
C ALA A 232 -6.40 -5.72 12.07
N LEU A 233 -6.35 -5.03 10.92
CA LEU A 233 -5.16 -4.98 10.07
C LEU A 233 -3.98 -4.28 10.77
N THR A 234 -4.23 -3.15 11.43
CA THR A 234 -3.23 -2.41 12.21
C THR A 234 -2.60 -3.29 13.27
N VAL A 235 -3.40 -3.87 14.17
CA VAL A 235 -2.89 -4.71 15.27
C VAL A 235 -2.15 -5.94 14.73
N THR A 236 -2.55 -6.47 13.58
CA THR A 236 -1.85 -7.58 12.92
C THR A 236 -0.50 -7.17 12.38
N LEU A 237 -0.44 -6.10 11.56
CA LEU A 237 0.78 -5.68 10.88
C LEU A 237 1.81 -5.05 11.83
N GLU A 238 1.36 -4.37 12.89
CA GLU A 238 2.25 -3.74 13.89
C GLU A 238 3.19 -4.75 14.55
N ARG A 239 2.82 -6.05 14.56
CA ARG A 239 3.66 -7.14 15.07
C ARG A 239 4.88 -7.43 14.20
N PHE A 240 4.81 -7.09 12.91
CA PHE A 240 5.83 -7.40 11.91
C PHE A 240 6.60 -6.15 11.47
N VAL A 241 5.97 -4.98 11.55
CA VAL A 241 6.51 -3.69 11.12
C VAL A 241 6.20 -2.60 12.15
N LYS A 242 6.55 -2.85 13.41
CA LYS A 242 6.32 -1.93 14.53
C LYS A 242 6.86 -0.54 14.22
N GLY A 243 6.02 0.48 14.34
CA GLY A 243 6.38 1.88 14.08
C GLY A 243 6.48 2.27 12.60
N HIS A 244 6.03 1.40 11.69
CA HIS A 244 6.11 1.61 10.24
C HIS A 244 4.74 1.62 9.54
N LEU A 245 3.66 1.69 10.31
CA LEU A 245 2.30 1.93 9.81
C LEU A 245 1.95 3.42 9.89
N ALA A 246 1.32 3.94 8.83
CA ALA A 246 0.81 5.31 8.79
C ALA A 246 -0.69 5.36 8.46
N LYS A 247 -1.36 6.46 8.78
CA LYS A 247 -2.72 6.79 8.37
C LYS A 247 -2.63 7.74 7.18
N TYR A 248 -3.21 7.37 6.05
CA TYR A 248 -3.26 8.26 4.89
C TYR A 248 -4.34 9.35 5.11
N ASP A 249 -4.15 10.52 4.51
CA ASP A 249 -5.11 11.62 4.62
C ASP A 249 -6.50 11.21 4.11
N ASP A 250 -7.52 11.46 4.92
CA ASP A 250 -8.91 11.10 4.66
C ASP A 250 -9.74 12.28 4.17
N THR A 251 -9.10 13.32 3.63
CA THR A 251 -9.78 14.43 2.95
C THR A 251 -10.69 13.89 1.84
N PHE A 252 -11.97 14.21 1.96
CA PHE A 252 -12.99 13.73 1.03
C PHE A 252 -12.72 14.20 -0.39
N GLU A 253 -12.53 13.26 -1.31
CA GLU A 253 -12.40 13.51 -2.75
C GLU A 253 -13.63 12.93 -3.47
N PRO A 254 -14.61 13.76 -3.86
CA PRO A 254 -15.89 13.29 -4.37
C PRO A 254 -15.78 12.51 -5.68
N ARG A 255 -14.63 12.55 -6.36
CA ARG A 255 -14.37 11.80 -7.60
C ARG A 255 -13.59 10.51 -7.41
N ALA A 256 -13.10 10.23 -6.21
CA ALA A 256 -12.33 9.02 -5.90
C ALA A 256 -13.25 7.81 -5.77
N PHE A 257 -12.75 6.64 -6.21
CA PHE A 257 -13.50 5.39 -6.11
C PHE A 257 -13.58 4.91 -4.67
N GLY A 258 -12.54 5.11 -3.85
CA GLY A 258 -12.58 4.75 -2.42
C GLY A 258 -13.76 5.41 -1.71
N ASP A 259 -13.86 6.73 -1.79
CA ASP A 259 -14.92 7.55 -1.19
C ASP A 259 -16.31 7.17 -1.72
N ASN A 260 -16.44 6.96 -3.03
CA ASN A 260 -17.72 6.62 -3.64
C ASN A 260 -18.15 5.18 -3.33
N ILE A 261 -17.26 4.19 -3.37
CA ILE A 261 -17.57 2.80 -2.99
C ILE A 261 -17.95 2.73 -1.50
N GLN A 262 -17.26 3.50 -0.66
CA GLN A 262 -17.63 3.71 0.73
C GLN A 262 -19.06 4.30 0.87
N LYS A 263 -19.34 5.37 0.13
CA LYS A 263 -20.66 6.03 0.08
C LYS A 263 -21.76 5.12 -0.47
N TRP A 264 -21.45 4.26 -1.44
CA TRP A 264 -22.40 3.32 -2.03
C TRP A 264 -22.73 2.14 -1.11
N GLY A 265 -21.99 1.96 -0.01
CA GLY A 265 -22.35 1.03 1.07
C GLY A 265 -21.36 -0.12 1.30
N THR A 266 -20.20 -0.12 0.63
CA THR A 266 -19.15 -1.10 0.85
C THR A 266 -18.13 -0.54 1.84
N SER A 267 -17.71 -1.31 2.84
CA SER A 267 -16.79 -0.84 3.89
C SER A 267 -15.35 -0.96 3.39
N VAL A 268 -14.80 0.12 2.85
CA VAL A 268 -13.51 0.14 2.16
C VAL A 268 -12.37 0.43 3.13
N VAL A 269 -11.35 -0.42 3.09
CA VAL A 269 -10.02 -0.12 3.62
C VAL A 269 -9.07 0.02 2.43
N LEU A 270 -8.48 1.20 2.29
CA LEU A 270 -7.41 1.46 1.35
C LEU A 270 -6.07 1.08 2.01
N ILE A 271 -5.22 0.41 1.25
CA ILE A 271 -3.85 0.04 1.64
C ILE A 271 -2.88 0.66 0.63
N GLU A 272 -2.01 1.54 1.11
CA GLU A 272 -0.91 2.12 0.34
C GLU A 272 0.40 1.38 0.64
N SER A 273 1.03 0.81 -0.39
CA SER A 273 2.32 0.13 -0.30
C SER A 273 3.48 1.13 -0.50
N GLY A 274 4.19 1.46 0.57
CA GLY A 274 5.24 2.48 0.58
C GLY A 274 6.63 1.96 0.21
N GLY A 275 7.62 2.35 1.02
CA GLY A 275 9.03 1.99 0.83
C GLY A 275 9.56 1.10 1.96
N TRP A 276 10.66 0.40 1.69
CA TRP A 276 11.44 -0.31 2.70
C TRP A 276 12.90 -0.34 2.28
N LYS A 277 13.81 -0.33 3.27
CA LYS A 277 15.25 -0.32 3.02
C LYS A 277 15.65 -1.57 2.24
N ASN A 278 16.41 -1.37 1.16
CA ASN A 278 16.91 -2.43 0.26
C ASN A 278 15.80 -3.29 -0.38
N ASP A 279 14.60 -2.74 -0.58
CA ASP A 279 13.46 -3.45 -1.20
C ASP A 279 12.93 -2.75 -2.47
N PRO A 280 13.75 -2.51 -3.51
CA PRO A 280 13.35 -1.75 -4.70
C PRO A 280 12.25 -2.43 -5.54
N GLU A 281 12.14 -3.75 -5.44
CA GLU A 281 11.07 -4.53 -6.08
C GLU A 281 9.88 -4.78 -5.14
N LYS A 282 9.88 -4.20 -3.94
CA LYS A 282 8.78 -4.26 -2.96
C LYS A 282 8.40 -5.69 -2.54
N MET A 283 9.37 -6.61 -2.46
CA MET A 283 9.14 -8.01 -2.11
C MET A 283 8.79 -8.19 -0.64
N PHE A 284 9.36 -7.40 0.27
CA PHE A 284 8.95 -7.40 1.66
C PHE A 284 7.56 -6.80 1.82
N ILE A 285 7.25 -5.72 1.09
CA ILE A 285 5.93 -5.07 1.16
C ILE A 285 4.83 -5.95 0.53
N ARG A 286 5.16 -6.70 -0.53
CA ARG A 286 4.33 -7.77 -1.11
C ARG A 286 3.98 -8.83 -0.06
N LYS A 287 4.96 -9.29 0.72
CA LYS A 287 4.74 -10.21 1.85
C LYS A 287 3.74 -9.64 2.85
N LEU A 288 3.93 -8.39 3.27
CA LEU A 288 3.05 -7.74 4.25
C LEU A 288 1.61 -7.61 3.75
N ASN A 289 1.40 -7.22 2.48
CA ASN A 289 0.08 -7.18 1.87
C ASN A 289 -0.59 -8.57 1.90
N CYS A 290 0.12 -9.62 1.48
CA CYS A 290 -0.44 -10.98 1.47
C CYS A 290 -0.79 -11.47 2.88
N VAL A 291 0.13 -11.33 3.84
CA VAL A 291 -0.08 -11.73 5.24
C VAL A 291 -1.23 -10.94 5.86
N GLY A 292 -1.27 -9.62 5.65
CA GLY A 292 -2.32 -8.74 6.18
C GLY A 292 -3.70 -9.09 5.65
N LEU A 293 -3.83 -9.28 4.33
CA LEU A 293 -5.09 -9.63 3.68
C LEU A 293 -5.60 -11.00 4.14
N LEU A 294 -4.76 -12.04 4.13
CA LEU A 294 -5.15 -13.38 4.60
C LEU A 294 -5.57 -13.36 6.08
N SER A 295 -4.84 -12.63 6.92
CA SER A 295 -5.16 -12.52 8.35
C SER A 295 -6.50 -11.82 8.60
N VAL A 296 -6.78 -10.74 7.86
CA VAL A 296 -8.06 -10.05 7.96
C VAL A 296 -9.21 -10.89 7.38
N PHE A 297 -8.97 -11.66 6.33
CA PHE A 297 -10.01 -12.57 5.81
C PHE A 297 -10.36 -13.65 6.83
N HIS A 298 -9.38 -14.16 7.58
CA HIS A 298 -9.63 -15.06 8.70
C HIS A 298 -10.52 -14.39 9.77
N ALA A 299 -10.15 -13.18 10.21
CA ALA A 299 -10.92 -12.41 11.19
C ALA A 299 -12.32 -12.01 10.70
N VAL A 300 -12.52 -11.83 9.39
CA VAL A 300 -13.84 -11.59 8.78
C VAL A 300 -14.64 -12.88 8.74
N ALA A 301 -14.01 -14.01 8.43
CA ALA A 301 -14.67 -15.30 8.32
C ALA A 301 -15.20 -15.82 9.66
N ASP A 302 -14.47 -15.61 10.76
CA ASP A 302 -14.90 -16.02 12.10
C ASP A 302 -15.64 -14.91 12.88
N GLY A 303 -15.74 -13.70 12.31
CA GLY A 303 -16.38 -12.53 12.90
C GLY A 303 -15.58 -11.84 14.01
N SER A 304 -14.32 -12.24 14.24
CA SER A 304 -13.48 -11.66 15.30
C SER A 304 -13.20 -10.18 15.07
N TYR A 305 -13.18 -9.72 13.80
CA TYR A 305 -12.97 -8.31 13.46
C TYR A 305 -13.99 -7.36 14.11
N GLU A 306 -15.21 -7.84 14.43
CA GLU A 306 -16.26 -7.02 15.02
C GLU A 306 -15.97 -6.60 16.46
N LYS A 307 -15.09 -7.36 17.14
CA LYS A 307 -14.64 -7.11 18.52
C LYS A 307 -13.69 -5.92 18.58
N PHE A 308 -13.10 -5.50 17.46
CA PHE A 308 -12.28 -4.30 17.42
C PHE A 308 -13.16 -3.04 17.53
N GLY A 309 -12.66 -2.07 18.31
CA GLY A 309 -13.10 -0.68 18.20
C GLY A 309 -12.41 0.00 17.02
N THR A 310 -12.63 1.31 16.86
CA THR A 310 -11.92 2.13 15.86
C THR A 310 -10.59 2.69 16.35
N ALA A 311 -10.34 2.63 17.67
CA ALA A 311 -9.19 3.26 18.30
C ALA A 311 -7.82 2.81 17.75
N PRO A 312 -7.56 1.51 17.46
CA PRO A 312 -6.28 1.11 16.89
C PRO A 312 -5.99 1.78 15.55
N TYR A 313 -6.99 1.87 14.66
CA TYR A 313 -6.86 2.61 13.39
C TYR A 313 -6.67 4.12 13.63
N GLU A 314 -7.41 4.71 14.55
CA GLU A 314 -7.33 6.16 14.77
C GLU A 314 -5.99 6.60 15.37
N ALA A 315 -5.36 5.72 16.15
CA ALA A 315 -4.08 5.96 16.79
C ALA A 315 -2.87 5.85 15.83
N ILE A 316 -3.05 5.37 14.60
CA ILE A 316 -1.96 5.31 13.63
C ILE A 316 -1.50 6.76 13.31
N PRO A 317 -0.20 7.07 13.38
CA PRO A 317 0.31 8.39 13.03
C PRO A 317 0.02 8.74 11.57
N MET A 318 -0.21 10.02 11.26
CA MET A 318 -0.47 10.46 9.89
C MET A 318 0.74 10.23 8.99
N ASN A 319 0.49 9.95 7.72
CA ASN A 319 1.52 9.82 6.70
C ASN A 319 2.05 11.19 6.28
N THR A 320 3.37 11.39 6.25
CA THR A 320 4.02 12.69 5.96
C THR A 320 5.14 12.54 4.92
N LYS A 321 5.55 13.65 4.28
CA LYS A 321 6.65 13.66 3.29
C LYS A 321 7.93 14.22 3.90
N ASN A 322 8.47 13.56 4.91
CA ASN A 322 9.67 14.03 5.62
C ASN A 322 10.92 13.15 5.35
N LEU A 323 10.87 12.26 4.35
CA LEU A 323 11.98 11.40 3.99
C LEU A 323 12.60 11.80 2.64
N TYR A 324 13.91 11.65 2.55
CA TYR A 324 14.68 11.64 1.31
C TYR A 324 15.33 10.26 1.10
N ASP A 325 15.85 9.99 -0.09
CA ASP A 325 16.61 8.75 -0.29
C ASP A 325 17.98 8.83 0.40
N ILE A 326 18.66 9.98 0.28
CA ILE A 326 19.95 10.23 0.91
C ILE A 326 19.97 11.63 1.54
N ILE A 327 20.52 11.76 2.75
CA ILE A 327 21.02 13.03 3.29
C ILE A 327 22.52 12.90 3.53
N ILE A 328 23.28 13.87 3.06
CA ILE A 328 24.66 14.10 3.48
C ILE A 328 24.64 15.25 4.49
N GLU A 329 24.99 14.99 5.73
CA GLU A 329 24.91 15.99 6.81
C GLU A 329 26.22 16.77 6.94
N LYS A 330 26.12 18.09 7.16
CA LYS A 330 27.24 18.95 7.61
C LYS A 330 28.47 18.92 6.69
N ALA A 331 28.28 18.83 5.38
CA ALA A 331 29.37 18.96 4.42
C ALA A 331 29.79 20.43 4.28
N THR A 332 31.10 20.68 4.09
CA THR A 332 31.57 22.02 3.71
C THR A 332 31.42 22.18 2.19
N VAL A 333 30.58 23.11 1.76
CA VAL A 333 30.33 23.39 0.35
C VAL A 333 31.18 24.55 -0.09
N VAL A 334 31.99 24.35 -1.13
CA VAL A 334 32.96 25.33 -1.64
C VAL A 334 32.47 25.87 -2.98
N PHE A 335 32.45 27.19 -3.13
CA PHE A 335 31.96 27.85 -4.33
C PHE A 335 33.11 28.30 -5.25
N PRO A 336 33.20 27.80 -6.50
CA PRO A 336 34.28 28.15 -7.42
C PRO A 336 34.34 29.64 -7.80
N ASP A 337 33.23 30.37 -7.64
CA ASP A 337 33.11 31.80 -7.94
C ASP A 337 33.64 32.72 -6.82
N GLY A 338 34.24 32.15 -5.77
CA GLY A 338 34.86 32.90 -4.67
C GLY A 338 33.90 33.31 -3.56
N ARG A 339 32.63 32.88 -3.59
CA ARG A 339 31.73 33.01 -2.42
C ARG A 339 32.31 32.26 -1.20
N PRO A 340 32.04 32.74 0.03
CA PRO A 340 32.48 32.05 1.24
C PRO A 340 31.92 30.61 1.29
N PRO A 341 32.72 29.62 1.74
CA PRO A 341 32.21 28.28 1.93
C PRO A 341 31.15 28.26 3.03
N LEU A 342 30.23 27.31 2.96
CA LEU A 342 29.18 27.12 3.96
C LEU A 342 29.09 25.67 4.40
N VAL A 343 28.61 25.44 5.62
CA VAL A 343 28.28 24.09 6.09
C VAL A 343 26.79 23.85 5.87
N ALA A 344 26.43 22.81 5.14
CA ALA A 344 25.04 22.46 4.86
C ALA A 344 24.82 20.95 4.80
N ASP A 345 23.55 20.58 4.94
CA ASP A 345 23.04 19.28 4.60
C ASP A 345 22.58 19.27 3.13
N ILE A 346 22.72 18.13 2.46
CA ILE A 346 22.37 17.95 1.04
C ILE A 346 21.42 16.76 0.92
N ALA A 347 20.20 16.99 0.45
CA ALA A 347 19.21 15.95 0.20
C ALA A 347 19.23 15.50 -1.25
N ILE A 348 19.27 14.19 -1.46
CA ILE A 348 19.29 13.56 -2.78
C ILE A 348 18.19 12.53 -2.86
N ASN A 349 17.41 12.58 -3.93
CA ASN A 349 16.46 11.55 -4.28
C ASN A 349 16.91 10.77 -5.50
N LYS A 350 16.63 9.47 -5.52
CA LYS A 350 16.95 8.56 -6.61
C LYS A 350 15.73 8.42 -7.49
N GLU A 351 15.88 8.79 -8.76
CA GLU A 351 14.89 8.54 -9.79
C GLU A 351 15.34 7.32 -10.61
N GLU A 352 14.47 6.32 -10.72
CA GLU A 352 14.68 5.18 -11.60
C GLU A 352 14.63 5.65 -13.06
N VAL A 353 15.69 5.42 -13.82
CA VAL A 353 15.75 5.64 -15.26
C VAL A 353 15.87 4.30 -15.95
N ARG A 354 14.94 4.04 -16.87
CA ARG A 354 14.94 2.81 -17.62
C ARG A 354 15.33 3.06 -19.07
N GLN A 355 16.26 2.25 -19.54
CA GLN A 355 16.69 2.19 -20.93
C GLN A 355 16.50 0.76 -21.45
N PRO A 356 16.52 0.52 -22.77
CA PRO A 356 16.36 -0.82 -23.33
C PRO A 356 17.38 -1.86 -22.84
N ASP A 357 18.57 -1.41 -22.43
CA ASP A 357 19.71 -2.22 -21.99
C ASP A 357 19.80 -2.42 -20.46
N GLY A 358 18.98 -1.71 -19.69
CA GLY A 358 19.01 -1.83 -18.23
C GLY A 358 18.22 -0.76 -17.50
N THR A 359 18.22 -0.88 -16.17
CA THR A 359 17.69 0.14 -15.28
C THR A 359 18.85 0.72 -14.49
N TRP A 360 18.97 2.03 -14.44
CA TRP A 360 19.93 2.74 -13.61
C TRP A 360 19.21 3.80 -12.79
N TRP A 361 19.87 4.32 -11.76
CA TRP A 361 19.29 5.31 -10.87
C TRP A 361 20.03 6.62 -11.06
N LYS A 362 19.31 7.68 -11.39
CA LYS A 362 19.86 9.03 -11.37
C LYS A 362 19.59 9.65 -10.01
N GLY A 363 20.62 10.13 -9.34
CA GLY A 363 20.43 10.99 -8.17
C GLY A 363 20.00 12.36 -8.63
N ARG A 364 19.17 13.04 -7.84
CA ARG A 364 18.87 14.46 -8.00
C ARG A 364 19.00 15.16 -6.67
N VAL A 365 19.75 16.26 -6.61
CA VAL A 365 19.72 17.15 -5.45
C VAL A 365 18.36 17.83 -5.41
N VAL A 366 17.63 17.61 -4.32
CA VAL A 366 16.25 18.08 -4.16
C VAL A 366 16.09 19.10 -3.05
N ASP A 367 17.07 19.20 -2.15
CA ASP A 367 17.11 20.20 -1.10
C ASP A 367 18.54 20.42 -0.59
N PHE A 368 18.79 21.58 0.00
CA PHE A 368 20.12 22.04 0.41
C PHE A 368 20.00 23.07 1.55
N GLY A 369 20.69 22.86 2.66
CA GLY A 369 20.71 23.81 3.78
C GLY A 369 20.54 23.15 5.15
N ASP A 370 19.59 23.64 5.94
CA ASP A 370 19.23 23.05 7.23
C ASP A 370 18.16 21.97 7.02
N LEU A 371 18.56 20.70 7.10
CA LEU A 371 17.66 19.56 6.95
C LEU A 371 17.45 18.82 8.28
N SER A 372 17.71 19.49 9.41
CA SER A 372 17.71 18.88 10.75
C SER A 372 16.37 18.28 11.22
N VAL A 373 15.27 18.62 10.55
CA VAL A 373 13.92 18.09 10.82
C VAL A 373 13.48 16.99 9.84
N PHE A 374 14.32 16.69 8.84
CA PHE A 374 14.06 15.65 7.85
C PHE A 374 14.82 14.37 8.18
N SER A 375 14.46 13.29 7.50
CA SER A 375 15.14 12.00 7.61
C SER A 375 15.47 11.47 6.22
N ALA A 376 16.27 10.40 6.16
CA ALA A 376 16.53 9.72 4.91
C ALA A 376 16.67 8.21 5.07
N HIS A 377 16.52 7.47 3.97
CA HIS A 377 16.80 6.03 3.94
C HIS A 377 18.27 5.73 4.26
N ASP A 378 19.17 6.58 3.75
CA ASP A 378 20.61 6.56 4.03
C ASP A 378 21.11 7.95 4.45
N VAL A 379 21.88 8.00 5.54
CA VAL A 379 22.49 9.22 6.07
C VAL A 379 24.01 9.08 6.07
N TYR A 380 24.72 10.06 5.55
CA TYR A 380 26.18 10.11 5.52
C TYR A 380 26.69 11.36 6.22
N SER A 381 27.77 11.23 6.99
CA SER A 381 28.44 12.39 7.61
C SER A 381 29.40 13.03 6.63
N GLY A 382 29.13 14.28 6.25
CA GLY A 382 30.03 15.16 5.50
C GLY A 382 31.00 15.96 6.38
N LEU A 383 31.02 15.72 7.69
CA LEU A 383 31.87 16.48 8.62
C LEU A 383 33.34 16.38 8.24
N GLY A 384 33.98 17.54 8.02
CA GLY A 384 35.38 17.63 7.61
C GLY A 384 35.64 17.29 6.14
N LYS A 385 34.59 17.00 5.37
CA LYS A 385 34.65 16.79 3.91
C LYS A 385 34.23 18.06 3.19
N SER A 386 34.85 18.31 2.03
CA SER A 386 34.54 19.45 1.17
C SER A 386 33.93 18.97 -0.14
N ILE A 387 32.84 19.62 -0.57
CA ILE A 387 32.12 19.33 -1.80
C ILE A 387 32.11 20.59 -2.65
N ASP A 388 32.46 20.47 -3.93
CA ASP A 388 32.34 21.57 -4.88
C ASP A 388 30.85 21.85 -5.16
N ALA A 389 30.43 23.11 -5.06
CA ALA A 389 29.04 23.50 -5.32
C ALA A 389 28.58 23.11 -6.73
N SER A 390 29.48 23.04 -7.73
CA SER A 390 29.14 22.72 -9.12
C SER A 390 28.67 21.28 -9.35
N ILE A 391 28.74 20.41 -8.34
CA ILE A 391 28.27 19.01 -8.42
C ILE A 391 27.06 18.74 -7.52
N VAL A 392 26.52 19.77 -6.86
CA VAL A 392 25.38 19.67 -5.95
C VAL A 392 24.37 20.81 -6.12
N GLU A 393 24.17 21.31 -7.35
CA GLU A 393 23.18 22.37 -7.58
C GLU A 393 21.74 21.82 -7.52
N MET A 394 20.80 22.66 -7.09
CA MET A 394 19.40 22.28 -6.96
C MET A 394 18.82 21.85 -8.30
N GLY A 395 18.27 20.63 -8.34
CA GLY A 395 17.71 20.06 -9.55
C GLY A 395 18.72 19.33 -10.42
N ASP A 396 20.03 19.37 -10.12
CA ASP A 396 21.04 18.66 -10.90
C ASP A 396 20.92 17.16 -10.80
N ILE A 397 21.25 16.48 -11.91
CA ILE A 397 21.46 15.04 -11.90
C ILE A 397 22.86 14.77 -11.36
N VAL A 398 22.93 14.04 -10.26
CA VAL A 398 24.19 13.66 -9.62
C VAL A 398 24.49 12.18 -9.77
N ASN A 399 25.76 11.86 -10.01
CA ASN A 399 26.26 10.51 -9.82
C ASN A 399 26.41 10.26 -8.32
N VAL A 400 25.46 9.54 -7.74
CA VAL A 400 25.41 9.28 -6.30
C VAL A 400 26.67 8.55 -5.82
N GLU A 401 27.19 7.59 -6.58
CA GLU A 401 28.36 6.83 -6.16
C GLU A 401 29.62 7.71 -6.12
N GLU A 402 29.84 8.50 -7.16
CA GLU A 402 30.98 9.44 -7.21
C GLU A 402 30.90 10.47 -6.07
N LEU A 403 29.70 10.97 -5.77
CA LEU A 403 29.51 11.91 -4.67
C LEU A 403 29.80 11.25 -3.31
N LEU A 404 29.30 10.03 -3.11
CA LEU A 404 29.54 9.28 -1.88
C LEU A 404 31.01 8.86 -1.71
N GLU A 405 31.75 8.61 -2.79
CA GLU A 405 33.19 8.34 -2.75
C GLU A 405 34.00 9.54 -2.22
N LYS A 406 33.57 10.78 -2.50
CA LYS A 406 34.20 12.00 -1.97
C LYS A 406 33.96 12.19 -0.45
N ILE A 407 32.94 11.51 0.09
CA ILE A 407 32.49 11.67 1.48
C ILE A 407 32.93 10.50 2.37
N ARG A 408 33.02 9.28 1.81
CA ARG A 408 33.72 8.15 2.44
C ARG A 408 35.19 8.52 2.69
#